data_AF-A0A942UTH7-F1
#
_entry.id   AF-A0A942UTH7-F1
#
_cell.length_a   1.000
_cell.length_b   1.000
_cell.length_c   1.000
_cell.angle_alpha   90.00
_cell.angle_beta   90.00
_cell.angle_gamma   90.00
#
_symmetry.space_group_name_H-M   'P 1'
#
loop_
_entity.id
_entity.type
_entity.pdbx_description
1 polymer ?
#
loop_
_entity_poly.entity_id
_entity_poly.type
_entity_poly.pdbx_seq_one_letter_code
_entity_poly.pdbx_strand_id
1 'polypeptide(L)'
;EEGLEEIGKTAEDMNGIKFLTFDGDNAVQRAQIWQQYWNETLGVDVEIEQATFKIKIDRENKGDFAFSYSGWIGDYNDPMTFMDMWVTGGSQNTAKWSNEKYDELIKTAQTTSGPERMEAMLEAERILMEEMPVSPTDHSVKIVMENPKVKGIVRLPLQMTDGLYKAYIVE
;
A
#
# COMPACT_ATOMS: atom_id res chain seq x y z
N GLU A 1 3.84 21.49 -8.70
CA GLU A 1 4.93 22.49 -8.78
C GLU A 1 5.38 22.92 -7.39
N GLU A 2 4.48 23.34 -6.49
CA GLU A 2 4.80 23.74 -5.09
C GLU A 2 5.73 22.75 -4.36
N GLY A 3 5.45 21.44 -4.38
CA GLY A 3 6.30 20.46 -3.69
C GLY A 3 7.73 20.33 -4.23
N LEU A 4 7.99 20.60 -5.52
CA LEU A 4 9.35 20.62 -6.08
C LEU A 4 10.08 21.90 -5.65
N GLU A 5 9.37 23.03 -5.60
CA GLU A 5 9.90 24.30 -5.11
C GLU A 5 10.27 24.25 -3.63
N GLU A 6 9.43 23.63 -2.79
CA GLU A 6 9.66 23.46 -1.35
C GLU A 6 10.97 22.71 -1.05
N ILE A 7 11.30 21.71 -1.86
CA ILE A 7 12.54 20.94 -1.74
C ILE A 7 13.70 21.53 -2.55
N GLY A 8 13.49 22.68 -3.21
CA GLY A 8 14.50 23.37 -4.01
C GLY A 8 14.98 22.57 -5.21
N LYS A 9 14.11 21.76 -5.82
CA LYS A 9 14.42 20.92 -7.00
C LYS A 9 13.58 21.32 -8.20
N THR A 10 14.08 20.98 -9.38
CA THR A 10 13.38 21.04 -10.65
C THR A 10 12.88 19.66 -11.04
N ALA A 11 12.03 19.58 -12.07
CA ALA A 11 11.63 18.31 -12.65
C ALA A 11 12.84 17.52 -13.21
N GLU A 12 13.80 18.23 -13.81
CA GLU A 12 15.02 17.64 -14.37
C GLU A 12 15.88 16.97 -13.29
N ASP A 13 15.92 17.53 -12.07
CA ASP A 13 16.64 16.94 -10.94
C ASP A 13 16.04 15.60 -10.48
N MET A 14 14.82 15.29 -10.91
CA MET A 14 14.07 14.08 -10.57
C MET A 14 14.08 13.05 -11.72
N ASN A 15 14.64 13.39 -12.88
CA ASN A 15 14.68 12.49 -14.02
C ASN A 15 15.59 11.28 -13.74
N GLY A 16 15.17 10.10 -14.21
CA GLY A 16 15.91 8.85 -14.05
C GLY A 16 15.82 8.22 -12.66
N ILE A 17 15.01 8.76 -11.73
CA ILE A 17 14.74 8.09 -10.46
C ILE A 17 14.09 6.73 -10.75
N LYS A 18 14.61 5.67 -10.13
CA LYS A 18 14.11 4.31 -10.29
C LYS A 18 12.79 4.11 -9.56
N PHE A 19 11.77 3.72 -10.32
CA PHE A 19 10.49 3.25 -9.82
C PHE A 19 10.48 1.73 -9.73
N LEU A 20 10.66 1.19 -8.52
CA LEU A 20 10.65 -0.25 -8.30
C LEU A 20 9.22 -0.82 -8.41
N THR A 21 9.04 -1.81 -9.29
CA THR A 21 7.79 -2.59 -9.41
C THR A 21 8.09 -4.09 -9.48
N PHE A 22 7.05 -4.92 -9.53
CA PHE A 22 7.17 -6.38 -9.59
C PHE A 22 6.52 -6.99 -10.84
N ASP A 23 6.84 -8.25 -11.10
CA ASP A 23 6.46 -9.06 -12.26
C ASP A 23 4.99 -9.54 -12.30
N GLY A 24 4.07 -8.78 -11.70
CA GLY A 24 2.64 -9.02 -11.82
C GLY A 24 2.02 -8.28 -13.02
N ASP A 25 1.11 -8.93 -13.74
CA ASP A 25 0.48 -8.38 -14.97
C ASP A 25 -0.04 -6.95 -14.81
N ASN A 26 -0.66 -6.64 -13.67
CA ASN A 26 -1.22 -5.32 -13.40
C ASN A 26 -0.20 -4.33 -12.80
N ALA A 27 0.89 -4.80 -12.19
CA ALA A 27 1.84 -3.94 -11.47
C ALA A 27 2.69 -3.10 -12.43
N VAL A 28 3.14 -3.69 -13.54
CA VAL A 28 3.91 -2.96 -14.56
C VAL A 28 3.04 -1.94 -15.28
N GLN A 29 1.80 -2.31 -15.65
CA GLN A 29 0.86 -1.39 -16.28
C GLN A 29 0.54 -0.18 -15.39
N ARG A 30 0.32 -0.41 -14.09
CA ARG A 30 0.13 0.67 -13.12
C ARG A 30 1.37 1.55 -13.00
N ALA A 31 2.57 0.96 -13.04
CA ALA A 31 3.80 1.73 -13.00
C ALA A 31 3.96 2.66 -14.23
N GLN A 32 3.59 2.16 -15.41
CA GLN A 32 3.56 2.96 -16.66
C GLN A 32 2.56 4.11 -16.61
N ILE A 33 1.37 3.87 -16.03
CA ILE A 33 0.36 4.93 -15.85
C ILE A 33 0.91 6.04 -14.94
N TRP A 34 1.55 5.69 -13.82
CA TRP A 34 2.14 6.68 -12.92
C TRP A 34 3.33 7.41 -13.55
N GLN A 35 4.19 6.71 -14.28
CA GLN A 35 5.26 7.31 -15.07
C GLN A 35 4.70 8.37 -16.03
N GLN A 36 3.64 8.03 -16.76
CA GLN A 36 2.96 8.97 -17.66
C GLN A 36 2.39 10.17 -16.91
N TYR A 37 1.70 9.96 -15.78
CA TYR A 37 1.11 11.06 -15.00
C TYR A 37 2.16 12.02 -14.44
N TRP A 38 3.29 11.52 -13.93
CA TRP A 38 4.38 12.38 -13.47
C TRP A 38 5.04 13.15 -14.62
N ASN A 39 5.17 12.53 -15.80
CA ASN A 39 5.69 13.21 -16.97
C ASN A 39 4.75 14.34 -17.43
N GLU A 40 3.46 14.04 -17.60
CA GLU A 40 2.48 15.01 -18.11
C GLU A 40 2.18 16.14 -17.11
N THR A 41 2.21 15.84 -15.81
CA THR A 41 1.81 16.81 -14.78
C THR A 41 2.99 17.59 -14.19
N LEU A 42 4.14 16.93 -14.02
CA LEU A 42 5.31 17.50 -13.34
C LEU A 42 6.53 17.64 -14.26
N GLY A 43 6.49 17.09 -15.48
CA GLY A 43 7.67 17.04 -16.36
C GLY A 43 8.75 16.06 -15.90
N VAL A 44 8.44 15.18 -14.94
CA VAL A 44 9.39 14.22 -14.34
C VAL A 44 9.36 12.91 -15.13
N ASP A 45 10.51 12.47 -15.62
CA ASP A 45 10.70 11.20 -16.32
C ASP A 45 11.35 10.16 -15.39
N VAL A 46 10.55 9.26 -14.85
CA VAL A 46 11.02 8.17 -13.96
C VAL A 46 11.40 6.93 -14.76
N GLU A 47 12.31 6.10 -14.26
CA GLU A 47 12.66 4.84 -14.92
C GLU A 47 12.02 3.65 -14.20
N ILE A 48 11.16 2.90 -14.90
CA ILE A 48 10.53 1.70 -14.34
C ILE A 48 11.56 0.59 -14.20
N GLU A 49 11.73 0.10 -12.99
CA GLU A 49 12.63 -0.99 -12.65
C GLU A 49 11.82 -2.19 -12.17
N GLN A 50 11.68 -3.19 -13.05
CA GLN A 50 10.93 -4.40 -12.75
C GLN A 50 11.83 -5.46 -12.13
N ALA A 51 11.40 -6.01 -10.99
CA ALA A 51 12.03 -7.16 -10.35
C ALA A 51 11.02 -8.30 -10.18
N THR A 52 11.50 -9.51 -9.83
CA THR A 52 10.58 -10.53 -9.30
C THR A 52 10.03 -10.07 -7.95
N PHE A 53 8.80 -10.47 -7.59
CA PHE A 53 8.21 -10.10 -6.30
C PHE A 53 9.15 -10.38 -5.10
N LYS A 54 9.85 -11.52 -5.09
CA LYS A 54 10.81 -11.88 -4.03
C LYS A 54 11.99 -10.90 -3.97
N ILE A 55 12.56 -10.53 -5.12
CA ILE A 55 13.68 -9.60 -5.18
C ILE A 55 13.23 -8.20 -4.74
N LYS A 56 12.04 -7.77 -5.15
CA LYS A 56 11.45 -6.50 -4.71
C LYS A 56 11.34 -6.42 -3.19
N ILE A 57 10.76 -7.44 -2.55
CA ILE A 57 10.62 -7.47 -1.08
C ILE A 57 11.99 -7.43 -0.37
N ASP A 58 12.99 -8.13 -0.89
CA ASP A 58 14.36 -8.08 -0.35
C ASP A 58 14.97 -6.67 -0.44
N ARG A 59 14.76 -5.97 -1.56
CA ARG A 59 15.23 -4.59 -1.75
C ARG A 59 14.50 -3.60 -0.86
N GLU A 60 13.18 -3.74 -0.72
CA GLU A 60 12.38 -2.91 0.18
C GLU A 60 12.84 -3.05 1.64
N ASN A 61 13.10 -4.28 2.08
CA ASN A 61 13.60 -4.52 3.43
C ASN A 61 14.97 -3.90 3.69
N LYS A 62 15.84 -3.90 2.67
CA LYS A 62 17.20 -3.31 2.68
C LYS A 62 17.22 -1.80 2.48
N GLY A 63 16.12 -1.18 2.05
CA GLY A 63 16.11 0.24 1.65
C GLY A 63 16.79 0.51 0.32
N ASP A 64 16.95 -0.50 -0.54
CA ASP A 64 17.61 -0.39 -1.85
C ASP A 64 16.61 -0.01 -2.96
N PHE A 65 15.94 1.13 -2.76
CA PHE A 65 14.97 1.69 -3.70
C PHE A 65 14.78 3.18 -3.43
N ALA A 66 14.37 3.94 -4.46
CA ALA A 66 13.96 5.34 -4.27
C ALA A 66 12.48 5.43 -3.92
N PHE A 67 11.63 4.82 -4.75
CA PHE A 67 10.22 4.59 -4.45
C PHE A 67 9.75 3.29 -5.10
N SER A 68 8.73 2.67 -4.49
CA SER A 68 8.31 1.31 -4.82
C SER A 68 6.80 1.22 -4.89
N TYR A 69 6.27 0.50 -5.89
CA TYR A 69 4.84 0.21 -5.98
C TYR A 69 4.50 -0.97 -5.07
N SER A 70 3.70 -0.73 -4.05
CA SER A 70 3.32 -1.74 -3.05
C SER A 70 1.82 -1.74 -2.80
N GLY A 71 1.34 -2.90 -2.39
CA GLY A 71 -0.04 -3.10 -1.96
C GLY A 71 -0.06 -3.94 -0.70
N TRP A 72 -1.04 -3.66 0.16
CA TRP A 72 -1.30 -4.46 1.35
C TRP A 72 -2.73 -4.98 1.31
N ILE A 73 -2.90 -6.25 1.64
CA ILE A 73 -4.20 -6.87 1.83
C ILE A 73 -4.29 -7.21 3.31
N GLY A 74 -5.36 -6.79 3.98
CA GLY A 74 -5.50 -6.99 5.41
C GLY A 74 -5.43 -8.47 5.80
N ASP A 75 -4.66 -8.76 6.85
CA ASP A 75 -4.46 -10.10 7.39
C ASP A 75 -5.65 -10.56 8.25
N TYR A 76 -6.35 -9.59 8.84
CA TYR A 76 -7.52 -9.80 9.69
C TYR A 76 -8.50 -8.62 9.57
N ASN A 77 -9.77 -8.84 9.93
CA ASN A 77 -10.85 -7.89 9.66
C ASN A 77 -10.92 -6.77 10.71
N ASP A 78 -9.83 -6.00 10.83
CA ASP A 78 -9.72 -4.85 11.71
C ASP A 78 -8.70 -3.84 11.12
N PRO A 79 -8.94 -2.52 11.22
CA PRO A 79 -8.05 -1.49 10.65
C PRO A 79 -6.59 -1.58 11.11
N MET A 80 -6.33 -2.13 12.30
CA MET A 80 -4.99 -2.28 12.85
C MET A 80 -4.04 -3.02 11.89
N THR A 81 -4.56 -3.92 11.04
CA THR A 81 -3.76 -4.65 10.03
C THR A 81 -3.05 -3.75 9.02
N PHE A 82 -3.48 -2.50 8.85
CA PHE A 82 -2.84 -1.49 7.98
C PHE A 82 -2.03 -0.48 8.80
N MET A 83 -2.44 -0.24 10.05
CA MET A 83 -1.88 0.82 10.88
C MET A 83 -0.61 0.39 11.61
N ASP A 84 -0.55 -0.86 12.09
CA ASP A 84 0.65 -1.37 12.78
C ASP A 84 1.88 -1.48 11.87
N MET A 85 1.69 -1.49 10.54
CA MET A 85 2.75 -1.52 9.54
C MET A 85 3.76 -0.39 9.68
N TRP A 86 3.33 0.78 10.16
CA TRP A 86 4.12 2.00 10.19
C TRP A 86 4.79 2.26 11.53
N VAL A 87 4.60 1.36 12.50
CA VAL A 87 5.25 1.46 13.81
C VAL A 87 6.77 1.49 13.65
N THR A 88 7.44 2.37 14.40
CA THR A 88 8.89 2.54 14.35
C THR A 88 9.60 1.21 14.62
N GLY A 89 10.51 0.82 13.72
CA GLY A 89 11.26 -0.44 13.82
C GLY A 89 10.46 -1.70 13.50
N GLY A 90 9.19 -1.56 13.06
CA GLY A 90 8.37 -2.67 12.60
C GLY A 90 8.93 -3.35 11.35
N SER A 91 8.79 -4.68 11.26
CA SER A 91 9.32 -5.44 10.11
C SER A 91 8.65 -5.11 8.78
N GLN A 92 7.40 -4.64 8.81
CA GLN A 92 6.63 -4.23 7.62
C GLN A 92 6.86 -2.76 7.24
N ASN A 93 7.55 -2.00 8.10
CA ASN A 93 7.87 -0.59 7.86
C ASN A 93 9.08 -0.48 6.91
N THR A 94 8.85 -0.73 5.63
CA THR A 94 9.89 -0.64 4.59
C THR A 94 10.25 0.80 4.24
N ALA A 95 9.34 1.76 4.51
CA ALA A 95 9.59 3.19 4.38
C ALA A 95 10.60 3.72 5.42
N LYS A 96 10.89 2.94 6.47
CA LYS A 96 11.75 3.35 7.61
C LYS A 96 11.26 4.64 8.27
N TRP A 97 9.96 4.92 8.17
CA TRP A 97 9.34 6.09 8.78
C TRP A 97 9.24 5.88 10.30
N SER A 98 9.32 6.97 11.05
CA SER A 98 9.23 6.92 12.51
C SER A 98 8.53 8.17 13.01
N ASN A 99 7.53 7.98 13.86
CA ASN A 99 6.85 9.07 14.53
C ASN A 99 6.42 8.61 15.93
N GLU A 100 7.00 9.24 16.96
CA GLU A 100 6.76 8.84 18.36
C GLU A 100 5.29 8.97 18.74
N LYS A 101 4.58 9.98 18.21
CA LYS A 101 3.17 10.18 18.52
C LYS A 101 2.30 9.10 17.87
N TYR A 102 2.61 8.73 16.64
CA TYR A 102 1.96 7.62 15.94
C TYR A 102 2.12 6.32 16.74
N ASP A 103 3.34 6.00 17.18
CA ASP A 103 3.62 4.79 17.97
C ASP A 103 2.80 4.74 19.27
N GLU A 104 2.68 5.87 19.98
CA GLU A 104 1.83 5.98 21.17
C GLU A 104 0.34 5.73 20.87
N LEU A 105 -0.16 6.29 19.77
CA LEU A 105 -1.57 6.15 19.38
C LEU A 105 -1.88 4.72 18.96
N ILE A 106 -1.00 4.06 18.23
CA ILE A 106 -1.13 2.64 17.89
C ILE A 106 -1.16 1.78 19.15
N LYS A 107 -0.23 2.01 20.09
CA LYS A 107 -0.24 1.30 21.38
C LYS A 107 -1.53 1.54 22.16
N THR A 108 -2.05 2.76 22.15
CA THR A 108 -3.34 3.09 22.78
C THR A 108 -4.48 2.29 22.12
N ALA A 109 -4.56 2.30 20.79
CA ALA A 109 -5.58 1.57 20.03
C ALA A 109 -5.48 0.04 20.19
N GLN A 110 -4.30 -0.50 20.49
CA GLN A 110 -4.09 -1.93 20.79
C GLN A 110 -4.51 -2.33 22.22
N THR A 111 -4.51 -1.37 23.16
CA THR A 111 -4.76 -1.65 24.59
C THR A 111 -6.12 -1.17 25.09
N THR A 112 -6.87 -0.45 24.26
CA THR A 112 -8.18 0.15 24.58
C THR A 112 -9.28 -0.43 23.67
N SER A 113 -10.52 -0.01 23.90
CA SER A 113 -11.68 -0.44 23.09
C SER A 113 -12.71 0.68 22.97
N GLY A 114 -13.68 0.50 22.08
CA GLY A 114 -14.77 1.47 21.91
C GLY A 114 -14.29 2.83 21.38
N PRO A 115 -14.86 3.96 21.85
CA PRO A 115 -14.56 5.28 21.34
C PRO A 115 -13.08 5.69 21.46
N GLU A 116 -12.43 5.36 22.57
CA GLU A 116 -11.01 5.71 22.82
C GLU A 116 -10.09 5.07 21.78
N ARG A 117 -10.31 3.78 21.47
CA ARG A 117 -9.60 3.09 20.41
C ARG A 117 -9.79 3.76 19.06
N MET A 118 -11.03 4.13 18.74
CA MET A 118 -11.36 4.72 17.45
C MET A 118 -10.76 6.12 17.29
N GLU A 119 -10.77 6.93 18.34
CA GLU A 119 -10.15 8.26 18.34
C GLU A 119 -8.64 8.16 18.16
N ALA A 120 -7.98 7.23 18.86
CA ALA A 120 -6.56 6.98 18.68
C ALA A 120 -6.21 6.54 17.26
N MET A 121 -7.05 5.69 16.65
CA MET A 121 -6.86 5.27 15.25
C MET A 121 -7.02 6.42 14.26
N LEU A 122 -8.05 7.24 14.42
CA LEU A 122 -8.31 8.38 13.54
C LEU A 122 -7.17 9.40 13.59
N GLU A 123 -6.65 9.70 14.78
CA GLU A 123 -5.54 10.64 14.93
C GLU A 123 -4.24 10.06 14.36
N ALA A 124 -3.98 8.77 14.52
CA ALA A 124 -2.84 8.11 13.90
C ALA A 124 -2.93 8.14 12.36
N GLU A 125 -4.11 7.88 11.79
CA GLU A 125 -4.34 7.99 10.35
C GLU A 125 -4.11 9.43 9.86
N ARG A 126 -4.56 10.45 10.61
CA ARG A 126 -4.31 11.86 10.29
C ARG A 126 -2.80 12.14 10.18
N ILE A 127 -2.01 11.71 11.15
CA ILE A 127 -0.54 11.87 11.13
C ILE A 127 0.06 11.18 9.90
N LEU A 128 -0.36 9.94 9.62
CA LEU A 128 0.13 9.18 8.48
C LEU A 128 -0.16 9.89 7.15
N MET A 129 -1.35 10.49 7.00
CA MET A 129 -1.75 11.21 5.79
C MET A 129 -1.19 12.64 5.73
N GLU A 130 -0.77 13.23 6.84
CA GLU A 130 -0.07 14.52 6.85
C GLU A 130 1.40 14.37 6.49
N GLU A 131 2.07 13.32 6.98
CA GLU A 131 3.50 13.07 6.72
C GLU A 131 3.76 12.23 5.47
N MET A 132 2.74 11.52 4.95
CA MET A 132 2.77 10.78 3.68
C MET A 132 3.99 9.86 3.49
N PRO A 133 4.38 8.99 4.46
CA PRO A 133 5.41 7.97 4.23
C PRO A 133 4.96 6.91 3.20
N VAL A 134 3.66 6.92 2.86
CA VAL A 134 3.05 6.17 1.76
C VAL A 134 2.12 7.11 1.00
N SER A 135 1.97 6.87 -0.32
CA SER A 135 0.97 7.54 -1.16
C SER A 135 -0.14 6.55 -1.53
N PRO A 136 -1.32 6.61 -0.87
CA PRO A 136 -2.44 5.76 -1.23
C PRO A 136 -2.95 6.06 -2.64
N THR A 137 -3.22 5.02 -3.43
CA THR A 137 -3.62 5.16 -4.84
C THR A 137 -5.03 4.62 -5.11
N ASP A 138 -5.30 3.38 -4.70
CA ASP A 138 -6.62 2.76 -4.80
C ASP A 138 -6.87 1.73 -3.69
N HIS A 139 -8.15 1.46 -3.45
CA HIS A 139 -8.59 0.28 -2.71
C HIS A 139 -8.86 -0.87 -3.68
N SER A 140 -8.19 -1.99 -3.49
CA SER A 140 -8.33 -3.16 -4.35
C SER A 140 -9.75 -3.70 -4.36
N VAL A 141 -10.27 -3.93 -5.57
CA VAL A 141 -11.56 -4.61 -5.81
C VAL A 141 -11.33 -5.94 -6.51
N LYS A 142 -11.99 -6.98 -6.04
CA LYS A 142 -11.95 -8.30 -6.65
C LYS A 142 -13.14 -8.47 -7.58
N ILE A 143 -12.87 -8.44 -8.88
CA ILE A 143 -13.85 -8.74 -9.93
C ILE A 143 -13.72 -10.22 -10.27
N VAL A 144 -14.82 -10.97 -10.13
CA VAL A 144 -14.87 -12.41 -10.41
C VAL A 144 -15.95 -12.73 -11.43
N MET A 145 -15.67 -13.69 -12.31
CA MET A 145 -16.68 -14.34 -13.14
C MET A 145 -17.05 -15.67 -12.50
N GLU A 146 -18.35 -15.86 -12.22
CA GLU A 146 -18.86 -17.07 -11.59
C GLU A 146 -19.81 -17.79 -12.53
N ASN A 147 -19.63 -19.11 -12.66
CA ASN A 147 -20.64 -19.92 -13.33
C ASN A 147 -21.92 -19.93 -12.47
N PRO A 148 -23.10 -19.57 -13.02
CA PRO A 148 -24.35 -19.56 -12.25
C PRO A 148 -24.69 -20.88 -11.56
N LYS A 149 -24.15 -22.01 -12.04
CA LYS A 149 -24.31 -23.35 -11.45
C LYS A 149 -23.50 -23.55 -10.18
N VAL A 150 -22.47 -22.75 -9.93
CA VAL A 150 -21.68 -22.84 -8.69
C VAL A 150 -22.38 -22.00 -7.62
N LYS A 151 -22.76 -22.66 -6.53
CA LYS A 151 -23.43 -22.05 -5.38
C LYS A 151 -22.62 -22.29 -4.11
N GLY A 152 -22.90 -21.51 -3.06
CA GLY A 152 -22.30 -21.72 -1.74
C GLY A 152 -20.86 -21.22 -1.58
N ILE A 153 -20.34 -20.40 -2.51
CA ILE A 153 -19.03 -19.76 -2.35
C ILE A 153 -19.09 -18.78 -1.17
N VAL A 154 -18.18 -18.92 -0.22
CA VAL A 154 -18.05 -18.00 0.92
C VAL A 154 -17.10 -16.87 0.54
N ARG A 155 -17.63 -15.64 0.46
CA ARG A 155 -16.84 -14.44 0.18
C ARG A 155 -16.35 -13.83 1.50
N LEU A 156 -15.03 -13.67 1.63
CA LEU A 156 -14.42 -13.06 2.81
C LEU A 156 -14.23 -11.55 2.62
N PRO A 157 -14.36 -10.72 3.67
CA PRO A 157 -14.26 -9.25 3.57
C PRO A 157 -12.92 -8.77 3.02
N LEU A 158 -11.83 -9.48 3.31
CA LEU A 158 -10.45 -9.12 2.96
C LEU A 158 -10.02 -9.66 1.59
N GLN A 159 -10.93 -10.30 0.84
CA GLN A 159 -10.77 -10.68 -0.57
C GLN A 159 -9.58 -11.61 -0.94
N MET A 160 -8.71 -12.00 0.01
CA MET A 160 -7.54 -12.87 -0.23
C MET A 160 -7.91 -14.22 -0.84
N THR A 161 -8.92 -14.89 -0.28
CA THR A 161 -9.36 -16.21 -0.75
C THR A 161 -10.88 -16.35 -0.61
N ASP A 162 -11.48 -17.09 -1.54
CA ASP A 162 -12.87 -17.49 -1.43
C ASP A 162 -12.95 -18.85 -0.74
N GLY A 163 -13.81 -18.96 0.27
CA GLY A 163 -14.05 -20.22 0.94
C GLY A 163 -14.86 -21.16 0.04
N LEU A 164 -14.19 -22.18 -0.52
CA LEU A 164 -14.83 -23.21 -1.34
C LEU A 164 -15.41 -24.37 -0.51
N TYR A 165 -15.19 -24.39 0.81
CA TYR A 165 -15.60 -25.48 1.70
C TYR A 165 -17.13 -25.64 1.83
N LYS A 166 -17.92 -24.67 1.37
CA LYS A 166 -19.39 -24.77 1.23
C LYS A 166 -19.85 -24.78 -0.24
N ALA A 167 -18.92 -24.75 -1.19
CA ALA A 167 -19.26 -24.64 -2.60
C ALA A 167 -19.79 -25.96 -3.16
N TYR A 168 -20.79 -25.89 -4.04
CA TYR A 168 -21.36 -27.03 -4.73
C TYR A 168 -21.86 -26.62 -6.13
N ILE A 169 -22.04 -27.60 -7.00
CA ILE A 169 -22.54 -27.42 -8.37
C ILE A 169 -23.99 -27.89 -8.42
N VAL A 170 -24.88 -27.07 -8.97
CA VAL A 170 -26.25 -27.47 -9.33
C VAL A 170 -26.30 -27.91 -10.80
N GLU A 171 -27.14 -28.89 -11.11
CA GLU A 171 -27.36 -29.35 -12.49
C GLU A 171 -28.04 -28.30 -13.37
#